data_AF-A0A258GJ42-F1
#
_entry.id   AF-A0A258GJ42-F1
#
_cell.length_a   1.000
_cell.length_b   1.000
_cell.length_c   1.000
_cell.angle_alpha   90.00
_cell.angle_beta   90.00
_cell.angle_gamma   90.00
#
_symmetry.space_group_name_H-M   'P 1'
#
loop_
_entity.id
_entity.type
_entity.pdbx_description
1 polymer ?
#
loop_
_entity_poly.entity_id
_entity_poly.type
_entity_poly.pdbx_seq_one_letter_code
_entity_poly.pdbx_strand_id
1 'polypeptide(L)'
;MTPFPPELVTVICAAADAPDGVRTIEALVPLWLFDNREERDEDDFPWSALCVFELRDHPELIWSFLEKALAGAETVWQVIMLAAGPLEDLIADHGAEMIDRIERAARHSPRFRFALTGVWPQGNRASPIWARIEAAREGAMATGIDAGGDLPPR
;
A
#
# COMPACT_ATOMS: atom_id res chain seq x y z
N MET A 1 -15.59 4.16 -10.04
CA MET A 1 -15.71 3.75 -8.64
C MET A 1 -15.58 2.25 -8.61
N THR A 2 -14.60 1.73 -7.88
CA THR A 2 -14.27 0.31 -7.72
C THR A 2 -15.04 -0.20 -6.50
N PRO A 3 -16.12 -0.98 -6.69
CA PRO A 3 -16.92 -1.47 -5.57
C PRO A 3 -16.22 -2.60 -4.81
N PHE A 4 -16.50 -2.67 -3.52
CA PHE A 4 -16.14 -3.84 -2.71
C PHE A 4 -17.08 -5.01 -3.01
N PRO A 5 -16.56 -6.25 -3.01
CA PRO A 5 -17.40 -7.46 -3.00
C PRO A 5 -18.34 -7.50 -1.79
N PRO A 6 -19.55 -8.10 -1.89
CA PRO A 6 -20.53 -8.12 -0.80
C PRO A 6 -20.00 -8.67 0.53
N GLU A 7 -19.16 -9.70 0.49
CA GLU A 7 -18.52 -10.32 1.64
C GLU A 7 -17.57 -9.35 2.35
N LEU A 8 -16.74 -8.64 1.59
CA LEU A 8 -15.82 -7.63 2.11
C LEU A 8 -16.60 -6.44 2.68
N VAL A 9 -17.71 -6.06 2.03
CA VAL A 9 -18.62 -5.03 2.53
C VAL A 9 -19.17 -5.40 3.92
N THR A 10 -19.54 -6.66 4.14
CA THR A 10 -20.01 -7.12 5.45
C THR A 10 -18.90 -7.04 6.50
N VAL A 11 -17.68 -7.49 6.18
CA VAL A 11 -16.53 -7.44 7.08
C VAL A 11 -16.18 -5.99 7.46
N ILE A 12 -16.01 -5.14 6.45
CA ILE A 12 -15.66 -3.72 6.61
C ILE A 12 -16.70 -2.97 7.45
N CYS A 13 -17.99 -3.22 7.25
CA CYS A 13 -19.05 -2.57 8.02
C CYS A 13 -19.26 -3.16 9.42
N ALA A 14 -18.72 -4.36 9.70
CA ALA A 14 -18.77 -4.95 11.03
C ALA A 14 -17.60 -4.50 11.92
N ALA A 15 -16.56 -3.90 11.35
CA ALA A 15 -15.45 -3.34 12.09
C ALA A 15 -15.90 -2.14 12.96
N ALA A 16 -15.29 -1.99 14.14
CA ALA A 16 -15.58 -0.89 15.05
C ALA A 16 -15.33 0.46 14.35
N ASP A 17 -16.23 1.42 14.61
CA ASP A 17 -16.14 2.80 14.08
C ASP A 17 -16.20 2.93 12.55
N ALA A 18 -16.76 1.93 11.85
CA ALA A 18 -16.98 1.98 10.41
C ALA A 18 -17.88 3.17 10.00
N PRO A 19 -17.42 4.09 9.14
CA PRO A 19 -18.27 5.15 8.62
C PRO A 19 -19.40 4.62 7.73
N ASP A 20 -20.56 5.27 7.79
CA ASP A 20 -21.72 4.90 6.98
C ASP A 20 -21.43 5.01 5.48
N GLY A 21 -21.77 3.96 4.72
CA GLY A 21 -21.80 4.00 3.26
C GLY A 21 -20.46 3.81 2.55
N VAL A 22 -19.37 3.46 3.25
CA VAL A 22 -18.08 3.14 2.59
C VAL A 22 -18.18 1.79 1.88
N ARG A 23 -18.35 1.83 0.54
CA ARG A 23 -18.58 0.64 -0.31
C ARG A 23 -17.60 0.54 -1.48
N THR A 24 -16.63 1.45 -1.60
CA THR A 24 -15.73 1.54 -2.77
C THR A 24 -14.33 1.94 -2.36
N ILE A 25 -13.33 1.55 -3.16
CA ILE A 25 -11.94 1.96 -2.97
C ILE A 25 -11.82 3.48 -2.94
N GLU A 26 -12.48 4.20 -3.84
CA GLU A 26 -12.42 5.67 -3.88
C GLU A 26 -12.99 6.34 -2.63
N ALA A 27 -13.93 5.71 -1.94
CA ALA A 27 -14.44 6.21 -0.67
C ALA A 27 -13.48 5.91 0.49
N LEU A 28 -12.76 4.79 0.45
CA LEU A 28 -11.82 4.38 1.49
C LEU A 28 -10.51 5.18 1.47
N VAL A 29 -9.96 5.45 0.28
CA VAL A 29 -8.65 6.14 0.13
C VAL A 29 -8.54 7.46 0.92
N PRO A 30 -9.47 8.43 0.81
CA PRO A 30 -9.33 9.68 1.55
C PRO A 30 -9.41 9.50 3.07
N LEU A 31 -10.17 8.51 3.56
CA LEU A 31 -10.26 8.19 4.98
C LEU A 31 -8.94 7.59 5.48
N TRP A 32 -8.39 6.63 4.74
CA TRP A 32 -7.11 6.03 5.08
C TRP A 32 -5.96 7.05 5.08
N LEU A 33 -5.93 7.94 4.08
CA LEU A 33 -4.94 9.02 4.02
C LEU A 33 -5.08 9.99 5.19
N PHE A 34 -6.32 10.32 5.58
CA PHE A 34 -6.56 11.17 6.73
C PHE A 34 -6.06 10.53 8.03
N ASP A 35 -6.41 9.26 8.26
CA ASP A 35 -6.02 8.53 9.46
C ASP A 35 -4.50 8.33 9.58
N ASN A 36 -3.80 8.24 8.45
CA ASN A 36 -2.35 8.05 8.37
C ASN A 36 -1.60 9.35 8.05
N ARG A 37 -2.18 10.54 8.29
CA ARG A 37 -1.49 11.81 8.00
C ARG A 37 -0.24 12.02 8.88
N GLU A 38 -0.32 11.56 10.12
CA GLU A 38 0.72 11.69 11.15
C GLU A 38 1.05 10.32 11.74
N GLU A 39 2.25 10.20 12.30
CA GLU A 39 2.66 9.01 13.04
C GLU A 39 1.79 8.85 14.29
N ARG A 40 1.37 7.61 14.55
CA ARG A 40 0.50 7.22 15.68
C ARG A 40 1.21 6.17 16.52
N ASP A 41 0.85 6.10 17.79
CA ASP A 41 1.34 5.04 18.68
C ASP A 41 0.90 3.65 18.15
N GLU A 42 1.82 2.67 18.23
CA GLU A 42 1.72 1.35 17.55
C GLU A 42 0.49 0.51 17.95
N ASP A 43 -0.19 0.83 19.05
CA ASP A 43 -1.29 0.02 19.61
C ASP A 43 -2.70 0.45 19.18
N ASP A 44 -2.86 1.51 18.37
CA ASP A 44 -4.18 2.03 17.93
C ASP A 44 -4.31 2.10 16.40
N PHE A 45 -4.58 0.95 15.78
CA PHE A 45 -4.84 0.88 14.34
C PHE A 45 -6.22 1.46 14.00
N PRO A 46 -6.29 2.49 13.14
CA PRO A 46 -7.57 3.07 12.74
C PRO A 46 -8.38 2.06 11.93
N TRP A 47 -9.71 2.18 11.98
CA TRP A 47 -10.64 1.36 11.19
C TRP A 47 -10.23 1.22 9.72
N SER A 48 -9.75 2.30 9.11
CA SER A 48 -9.34 2.30 7.71
C SER A 48 -8.14 1.38 7.44
N ALA A 49 -7.19 1.26 8.38
CA ALA A 49 -6.04 0.36 8.26
C ALA A 49 -6.49 -1.10 8.35
N LEU A 50 -7.41 -1.43 9.27
CA LEU A 50 -8.02 -2.75 9.36
C LEU A 50 -8.77 -3.10 8.06
N CYS A 51 -9.50 -2.15 7.48
CA CYS A 51 -10.19 -2.38 6.20
C CYS A 51 -9.23 -2.64 5.04
N VAL A 52 -8.09 -1.95 5.01
CA VAL A 52 -7.05 -2.18 3.98
C VAL A 52 -6.39 -3.53 4.17
N PHE A 53 -6.20 -3.99 5.41
CA PHE A 53 -5.70 -5.34 5.68
C PHE A 53 -6.60 -6.42 5.06
N GLU A 54 -7.93 -6.28 5.14
CA GLU A 54 -8.87 -7.21 4.50
C GLU A 54 -8.78 -7.22 2.96
N LEU A 55 -8.24 -6.17 2.33
CA LEU A 55 -8.05 -6.13 0.87
C LEU A 55 -6.94 -7.08 0.39
N ARG A 56 -6.07 -7.57 1.29
CA ARG A 56 -4.93 -8.43 0.95
C ARG A 56 -5.33 -9.68 0.16
N ASP A 57 -6.51 -10.23 0.42
CA ASP A 57 -7.02 -11.43 -0.25
C ASP A 57 -7.59 -11.13 -1.65
N HIS A 58 -7.61 -9.85 -2.04
CA HIS A 58 -8.16 -9.35 -3.28
C HIS A 58 -7.10 -8.53 -4.06
N PRO A 59 -6.18 -9.17 -4.79
CA PRO A 59 -5.00 -8.53 -5.40
C PRO A 59 -5.34 -7.32 -6.28
N GLU A 60 -6.41 -7.39 -7.06
CA GLU A 60 -6.85 -6.27 -7.90
C GLU A 60 -7.43 -5.09 -7.10
N LEU A 61 -8.07 -5.36 -5.96
CA LEU A 61 -8.59 -4.30 -5.08
C LEU A 61 -7.46 -3.63 -4.32
N ILE A 62 -6.55 -4.39 -3.71
CA ILE A 62 -5.41 -3.81 -3.00
C ILE A 62 -4.48 -3.07 -3.97
N TRP A 63 -4.31 -3.56 -5.20
CA TRP A 63 -3.62 -2.81 -6.24
C TRP A 63 -4.31 -1.48 -6.55
N SER A 64 -5.63 -1.50 -6.79
CA SER A 64 -6.40 -0.28 -7.05
C SER A 64 -6.33 0.69 -5.87
N PHE A 65 -6.25 0.19 -4.63
CA PHE A 65 -6.06 1.01 -3.45
C PHE A 65 -4.67 1.64 -3.44
N LEU A 66 -3.60 0.85 -3.61
CA LEU A 66 -2.20 1.32 -3.63
C LEU A 66 -1.98 2.41 -4.69
N GLU A 67 -2.49 2.23 -5.91
CA GLU A 67 -2.37 3.24 -6.97
C GLU A 67 -2.97 4.59 -6.57
N LYS A 68 -4.18 4.57 -6.02
CA LYS A 68 -4.92 5.78 -5.64
C LYS A 68 -4.35 6.41 -4.38
N ALA A 69 -3.97 5.60 -3.39
CA ALA A 69 -3.39 6.07 -2.14
C ALA A 69 -2.01 6.69 -2.36
N LEU A 70 -1.13 6.08 -3.16
CA LEU A 70 0.18 6.65 -3.49
C LEU A 70 0.07 7.96 -4.27
N ALA A 71 -0.90 8.05 -5.19
CA ALA A 71 -1.18 9.28 -5.93
C ALA A 71 -1.74 10.38 -5.00
N GLY A 72 -2.55 10.00 -4.01
CA GLY A 72 -3.13 10.91 -3.03
C GLY A 72 -2.21 11.29 -1.87
N ALA A 73 -1.16 10.52 -1.59
CA ALA A 73 -0.27 10.74 -0.45
C ALA A 73 0.32 12.17 -0.44
N GLU A 74 0.36 12.75 0.75
CA GLU A 74 0.84 14.09 1.06
C GLU A 74 2.09 14.05 1.95
N THR A 75 2.29 12.96 2.72
CA THR A 75 3.42 12.82 3.64
C THR A 75 4.25 11.58 3.34
N VAL A 76 5.52 11.59 3.74
CA VAL A 76 6.40 10.41 3.68
C VAL A 76 5.84 9.29 4.56
N TRP A 77 5.29 9.64 5.73
CA TRP A 77 4.67 8.69 6.65
C TRP A 77 3.54 7.88 6.00
N GLN A 78 2.66 8.50 5.23
CA GLN A 78 1.64 7.75 4.48
C GLN A 78 2.26 6.73 3.52
N VAL A 79 3.37 7.07 2.87
CA VAL A 79 4.05 6.12 1.97
C VAL A 79 4.77 5.02 2.74
N ILE A 80 5.32 5.31 3.92
CA ILE A 80 5.86 4.29 4.84
C ILE A 80 4.76 3.29 5.19
N MET A 81 3.59 3.77 5.61
CA MET A 81 2.45 2.92 5.97
C MET A 81 1.92 2.11 4.78
N LEU A 82 1.97 2.66 3.56
CA LEU A 82 1.63 1.89 2.35
C LEU A 82 2.70 0.82 2.02
N ALA A 83 3.98 1.12 2.26
CA ALA A 83 5.09 0.23 1.99
C ALA A 83 5.09 -0.96 2.97
N ALA A 84 5.12 -0.69 4.27
CA ALA A 84 5.26 -1.69 5.34
C ALA A 84 4.01 -2.54 5.61
N GLY A 85 2.87 -2.17 5.02
CA GLY A 85 1.63 -2.95 5.12
C GLY A 85 1.19 -3.47 3.76
N PRO A 86 0.26 -2.78 3.09
CA PRO A 86 -0.43 -3.32 1.92
C PRO A 86 0.48 -3.67 0.74
N LEU A 87 1.59 -2.95 0.53
CA LEU A 87 2.50 -3.27 -0.57
C LEU A 87 3.37 -4.51 -0.26
N GLU A 88 3.83 -4.66 0.98
CA GLU A 88 4.49 -5.88 1.45
C GLU A 88 3.58 -7.09 1.34
N ASP A 89 2.34 -6.98 1.86
CA ASP A 89 1.36 -8.06 1.82
C ASP A 89 1.04 -8.48 0.37
N LEU A 90 0.86 -7.51 -0.54
CA LEU A 90 0.66 -7.79 -1.96
C LEU A 90 1.84 -8.55 -2.58
N ILE A 91 3.08 -8.19 -2.25
CA ILE A 91 4.28 -8.85 -2.76
C ILE A 91 4.41 -10.26 -2.18
N ALA A 92 4.14 -10.43 -0.89
CA ALA A 92 4.25 -11.69 -0.18
C ALA A 92 3.20 -12.70 -0.68
N ASP A 93 1.94 -12.29 -0.74
CA ASP A 93 0.81 -13.19 -1.03
C ASP A 93 0.60 -13.37 -2.54
N HIS A 94 0.84 -12.33 -3.34
CA HIS A 94 0.49 -12.30 -4.78
C HIS A 94 1.65 -11.89 -5.69
N GLY A 95 2.88 -11.87 -5.18
CA GLY A 95 4.04 -11.40 -5.94
C GLY A 95 4.24 -12.10 -7.29
N ALA A 96 3.95 -13.40 -7.39
CA ALA A 96 4.08 -14.16 -8.63
C ALA A 96 3.20 -13.63 -9.77
N GLU A 97 1.98 -13.19 -9.48
CA GLU A 97 1.05 -12.63 -10.48
C GLU A 97 1.20 -11.12 -10.65
N MET A 98 1.60 -10.39 -9.60
CA MET A 98 1.64 -8.92 -9.60
C MET A 98 2.99 -8.33 -10.01
N ILE A 99 4.08 -9.11 -10.05
CA ILE A 99 5.44 -8.59 -10.22
C ILE A 99 5.64 -7.76 -11.49
N ASP A 100 5.09 -8.20 -12.62
CA ASP A 100 5.21 -7.46 -13.88
C ASP A 100 4.53 -6.08 -13.81
N ARG A 101 3.43 -6.00 -13.05
CA ARG A 101 2.67 -4.76 -12.83
C ARG A 101 3.41 -3.83 -11.86
N ILE A 102 4.00 -4.39 -10.80
CA ILE A 102 4.86 -3.68 -9.85
C ILE A 102 6.05 -3.03 -10.55
N GLU A 103 6.78 -3.80 -11.37
CA GLU A 103 7.92 -3.28 -12.13
C GLU A 103 7.51 -2.19 -13.12
N ARG A 104 6.37 -2.35 -13.79
CA ARG A 104 5.82 -1.31 -14.66
C ARG A 104 5.49 -0.05 -13.87
N ALA A 105 4.85 -0.15 -12.72
CA ALA A 105 4.50 1.01 -11.89
C ALA A 105 5.76 1.73 -11.39
N ALA A 106 6.76 0.99 -10.91
CA ALA A 106 8.04 1.55 -10.46
C ALA A 106 8.80 2.31 -11.56
N ARG A 107 8.69 1.86 -12.82
CA ARG A 107 9.30 2.57 -13.96
C ARG A 107 8.63 3.90 -14.30
N HIS A 108 7.31 4.02 -14.09
CA HIS A 108 6.53 5.18 -14.53
C HIS A 108 6.13 6.13 -13.39
N SER A 109 6.26 5.69 -12.14
CA SER A 109 5.90 6.48 -10.96
C SER A 109 7.09 6.56 -10.00
N PRO A 110 7.74 7.75 -9.91
CA PRO A 110 8.77 7.99 -8.91
C PRO A 110 8.29 7.72 -7.49
N ARG A 111 7.02 8.02 -7.19
CA ARG A 111 6.38 7.73 -5.89
C ARG A 111 6.24 6.23 -5.62
N PHE A 112 5.81 5.46 -6.62
CA PHE A 112 5.73 4.01 -6.46
C PHE A 112 7.12 3.40 -6.24
N ARG A 113 8.11 3.85 -7.00
CA ARG A 113 9.50 3.41 -6.82
C ARG A 113 10.07 3.80 -5.45
N PHE A 114 9.74 4.99 -4.96
CA PHE A 114 10.08 5.44 -3.61
C PHE A 114 9.40 4.57 -2.55
N ALA A 115 8.12 4.24 -2.71
CA ALA A 115 7.41 3.33 -1.80
C ALA A 115 8.09 1.95 -1.70
N LEU A 116 8.54 1.38 -2.83
CA LEU A 116 9.28 0.11 -2.83
C LEU A 116 10.58 0.15 -2.00
N THR A 117 11.16 1.32 -1.75
CA THR A 117 12.35 1.44 -0.89
C THR A 117 12.06 1.14 0.57
N GLY A 118 10.81 1.32 1.03
CA GLY A 118 10.38 1.00 2.40
C GLY A 118 9.81 -0.40 2.57
N VAL A 119 9.75 -1.21 1.51
CA VAL A 119 9.26 -2.59 1.56
C VAL A 119 10.36 -3.52 2.10
N TRP A 120 9.98 -4.41 3.00
CA TRP A 120 10.79 -5.49 3.53
C TRP A 120 10.30 -6.86 3.04
N PRO A 121 11.22 -7.81 2.81
CA PRO A 121 10.83 -9.15 2.37
C PRO A 121 10.21 -9.93 3.53
N GLN A 122 8.93 -10.30 3.38
CA GLN A 122 8.27 -11.27 4.27
C GLN A 122 8.70 -12.70 3.86
N GLY A 123 9.85 -13.15 4.37
CA GLY A 123 10.36 -14.52 4.16
C GLY A 123 11.67 -14.60 3.37
N ASN A 124 11.71 -15.43 2.32
CA ASN A 124 12.97 -15.76 1.63
C ASN A 124 13.47 -14.61 0.75
N ARG A 125 14.49 -13.88 1.24
CA ARG A 125 15.18 -12.82 0.50
C ARG A 125 15.86 -13.29 -0.79
N ALA A 126 16.18 -14.58 -0.92
CA ALA A 126 16.79 -15.13 -2.12
C ALA A 126 15.75 -15.54 -3.20
N SER A 127 14.47 -15.19 -3.02
CA SER A 127 13.44 -15.54 -4.00
C SER A 127 13.61 -14.75 -5.31
N PRO A 128 13.24 -15.35 -6.46
CA PRO A 128 13.26 -14.64 -7.75
C PRO A 128 12.38 -13.39 -7.77
N ILE A 129 11.28 -13.39 -7.01
CA ILE A 129 10.39 -12.23 -6.87
C ILE A 129 11.12 -11.10 -6.14
N TRP A 130 11.78 -11.40 -5.02
CA TRP A 130 12.49 -10.37 -4.27
C TRP A 130 13.64 -9.73 -5.06
N ALA A 131 14.41 -10.53 -5.81
CA ALA A 131 15.44 -10.00 -6.69
C ALA A 131 14.89 -8.98 -7.72
N ARG A 132 13.68 -9.22 -8.23
CA ARG A 132 12.99 -8.28 -9.13
C ARG A 132 12.52 -7.01 -8.42
N ILE A 133 12.06 -7.13 -7.17
CA ILE A 133 11.73 -5.96 -6.33
C ILE A 133 12.98 -5.11 -6.06
N GLU A 134 14.10 -5.75 -5.72
CA GLU A 134 15.39 -5.05 -5.50
C GLU A 134 15.82 -4.29 -6.76
N ALA A 135 15.75 -4.92 -7.92
CA ALA A 135 16.04 -4.26 -9.20
C ALA A 135 15.07 -3.09 -9.50
N ALA A 136 13.77 -3.26 -9.20
CA ALA A 136 12.77 -2.22 -9.46
C ALA A 136 12.99 -0.94 -8.63
N ARG A 137 13.53 -1.07 -7.41
CA ARG A 137 13.75 0.05 -6.49
C ARG A 137 15.18 0.60 -6.46
N GLU A 138 16.15 -0.12 -7.04
CA GLU A 138 17.58 0.19 -6.96
C GLU A 138 17.90 1.67 -7.18
N GLY A 139 17.37 2.26 -8.27
CA GLY A 139 17.61 3.65 -8.63
C GLY A 139 17.01 4.70 -7.69
N ALA A 140 16.21 4.31 -6.69
CA ALA A 140 15.67 5.20 -5.67
C ALA A 140 16.26 4.98 -4.28
N MET A 141 17.05 3.92 -4.04
CA MET A 141 17.51 3.55 -2.70
C MET A 141 18.33 4.65 -2.01
N ALA A 142 19.17 5.38 -2.76
CA ALA A 142 19.99 6.46 -2.21
C ALA A 142 19.19 7.67 -1.71
N THR A 143 17.95 7.82 -2.16
CA THR A 143 17.00 8.87 -1.75
C THR A 143 15.68 8.25 -1.31
N GLY A 144 15.72 7.02 -0.79
CA GLY A 144 14.55 6.26 -0.37
C GLY A 144 14.11 6.62 1.04
N ILE A 145 13.10 5.91 1.54
CA ILE A 145 12.52 6.08 2.87
C ILE A 145 13.60 6.00 3.96
N ASP A 146 14.38 4.92 4.00
CA ASP A 146 15.42 4.72 5.02
C ASP A 146 16.60 5.68 4.90
N ALA A 147 16.74 6.34 3.74
CA ALA A 147 17.73 7.40 3.53
C ALA A 147 17.24 8.79 3.96
N GLY A 148 16.01 8.90 4.47
CA GLY A 148 15.37 10.17 4.82
C GLY A 148 15.02 11.01 3.59
N GLY A 149 14.76 10.37 2.46
CA GLY A 149 14.40 11.05 1.21
C GLY A 149 13.04 11.73 1.27
N ASP A 150 12.93 12.87 0.58
CA ASP A 150 11.67 13.59 0.45
C ASP A 150 10.68 12.83 -0.45
N LEU A 151 9.38 13.02 -0.16
CA LEU A 151 8.31 12.47 -0.97
C LEU A 151 8.41 12.99 -2.41
N PRO A 152 8.54 12.11 -3.43
CA PRO A 152 8.64 12.56 -4.81
C PRO A 152 7.40 13.36 -5.28
N PRO A 153 7.53 14.22 -6.29
CA PRO A 153 6.39 14.92 -6.87
C PRO A 153 5.36 13.92 -7.42
N ARG A 154 4.10 14.39 -7.53
CA ARG A 154 3.00 13.63 -8.14
C ARG A 154 3.21 13.43 -9.64
#